data_AF-A0A9D3W040-F1
#
_entry.id   AF-A0A9D3W040-F1
#
_cell.length_a   1.000
_cell.length_b   1.000
_cell.length_c   1.000
_cell.angle_alpha   90.00
_cell.angle_beta   90.00
_cell.angle_gamma   90.00
#
_symmetry.space_group_name_H-M   'P 1'
#
loop_
_entity.id
_entity.type
_entity.pdbx_description
1 polymer ?
#
loop_
_entity_poly.entity_id
_entity_poly.type
_entity_poly.pdbx_seq_one_letter_code
_entity_poly.pdbx_strand_id
1 'polypeptide(L)'
;MELALHEYKAATNMTERFAALAAITQKPGKTCNDVWTDLYNKWQHDFLVVNKWFALQAMSDIPGNVENVRNLLTHPAFDLRNPTKVYSLIGGFCGSPVNFHAKDGSGYKFLGEIVLQLDKLNPRV
;
A
#
# COMPACT_ATOMS: atom_id res chain seq x y z
N MET A 1 6.38 19.19 -4.90
CA MET A 1 7.03 17.92 -5.28
C MET A 1 8.48 17.95 -4.87
N GLU A 2 9.25 18.96 -5.29
CA GLU A 2 10.67 19.12 -4.92
C GLU A 2 10.92 19.13 -3.41
N LEU A 3 10.15 19.92 -2.63
CA LEU A 3 10.28 19.96 -1.17
C LEU A 3 10.04 18.58 -0.53
N ALA A 4 8.95 17.89 -0.89
CA ALA A 4 8.67 16.56 -0.34
C ALA A 4 9.76 15.54 -0.73
N LEU A 5 10.31 15.62 -1.94
CA LEU A 5 11.42 14.77 -2.36
C LEU A 5 12.71 15.08 -1.59
N HIS A 6 12.97 16.36 -1.29
CA HIS A 6 14.07 16.76 -0.42
C HIS A 6 13.91 16.17 0.98
N GLU A 7 12.74 16.35 1.60
CA GLU A 7 12.44 15.80 2.93
C GLU A 7 12.57 14.27 2.96
N TYR A 8 12.07 13.57 1.93
CA TYR A 8 12.21 12.11 1.83
C TYR A 8 13.68 11.67 1.84
N LYS A 9 14.55 12.39 1.10
CA LYS A 9 15.98 12.09 0.98
C LYS A 9 16.74 12.44 2.26
N ALA A 10 16.45 13.58 2.86
CA ALA A 10 17.12 14.09 4.05
C ALA A 10 16.62 13.46 5.36
N ALA A 11 15.45 12.84 5.36
CA ALA A 11 14.82 12.25 6.55
C ALA A 11 15.74 11.29 7.30
N THR A 12 15.91 11.56 8.59
CA THR A 12 16.78 10.80 9.51
C THR A 12 16.02 9.73 10.29
N ASN A 13 14.68 9.81 10.29
CA ASN A 13 13.81 8.85 10.93
C ASN A 13 12.65 8.43 10.01
N MET A 14 11.96 7.35 10.38
CA MET A 14 10.89 6.78 9.56
C MET A 14 9.62 7.64 9.54
N THR A 15 9.37 8.45 10.58
CA THR A 15 8.20 9.33 10.63
C THR A 15 8.28 10.40 9.56
N GLU A 16 9.40 11.13 9.48
CA GLU A 16 9.67 12.12 8.44
C GLU A 16 9.62 11.48 7.05
N ARG A 17 10.29 10.33 6.89
CA ARG A 17 10.39 9.65 5.61
C ARG A 17 9.01 9.22 5.08
N PHE A 18 8.16 8.64 5.93
CA PHE A 18 6.81 8.24 5.53
C PHE A 18 5.87 9.43 5.32
N ALA A 19 6.01 10.51 6.08
CA ALA A 19 5.24 11.73 5.86
C ALA A 19 5.56 12.35 4.48
N ALA A 20 6.85 12.46 4.15
CA ALA A 20 7.30 12.92 2.84
C ALA A 20 6.84 11.98 1.71
N LEU A 21 6.96 10.66 1.92
CA LEU A 21 6.50 9.66 0.97
C LEU A 21 5.00 9.79 0.70
N ALA A 22 4.18 9.91 1.75
CA ALA A 22 2.73 10.10 1.63
C ALA A 22 2.38 11.34 0.80
N ALA A 23 3.14 12.43 0.94
CA ALA A 23 2.94 13.64 0.14
C ALA A 23 3.34 13.48 -1.34
N ILE A 24 4.41 12.73 -1.62
CA ILE A 24 4.88 12.46 -2.99
C ILE A 24 3.87 11.58 -3.74
N THR A 25 3.34 10.57 -3.06
CA THR A 25 2.60 9.46 -3.71
C THR A 25 1.16 9.82 -4.07
N GLN A 26 0.67 10.98 -3.63
CA GLN A 26 -0.58 11.59 -4.11
C GLN A 26 -0.49 12.11 -5.56
N LYS A 27 0.70 12.13 -6.16
CA LYS A 27 0.92 12.57 -7.54
C LYS A 27 1.60 11.45 -8.34
N PRO A 28 0.85 10.68 -9.15
CA PRO A 28 1.41 9.65 -10.00
C PRO A 28 2.50 10.21 -10.92
N GLY A 29 3.51 9.40 -11.20
CA GLY A 29 4.58 9.75 -12.12
C GLY A 29 5.90 9.11 -11.74
N LYS A 30 6.94 9.44 -12.49
CA LYS A 30 8.27 8.84 -12.33
C LYS A 30 8.80 8.99 -10.90
N THR A 31 8.71 10.18 -10.31
CA THR A 31 9.20 10.43 -8.95
C THR A 31 8.51 9.54 -7.92
N CYS A 32 7.19 9.33 -8.04
CA CYS A 32 6.44 8.44 -7.16
C CYS A 32 6.96 6.98 -7.26
N ASN A 33 7.13 6.48 -8.49
CA ASN A 33 7.66 5.14 -8.72
C ASN A 33 9.09 4.97 -8.20
N ASP A 34 9.94 5.98 -8.41
CA ASP A 34 11.32 5.99 -7.95
C ASP A 34 11.39 5.90 -6.41
N VAL A 35 10.57 6.68 -5.67
CA VAL A 35 10.59 6.64 -4.19
C VAL A 35 9.99 5.36 -3.62
N TRP A 36 9.00 4.76 -4.27
CA TRP A 36 8.48 3.45 -3.85
C TRP A 36 9.54 2.36 -3.98
N THR A 37 10.26 2.38 -5.10
CA THR A 37 11.34 1.43 -5.39
C THR A 37 12.52 1.63 -4.44
N ASP A 38 12.92 2.88 -4.20
CA ASP A 38 13.99 3.25 -3.27
C ASP A 38 13.69 2.78 -1.84
N LEU A 39 12.48 3.07 -1.33
CA LEU A 39 12.10 2.65 0.02
C LEU A 39 12.14 1.12 0.16
N TYR A 40 11.55 0.41 -0.81
CA TYR A 40 11.52 -1.04 -0.77
C TYR A 40 12.93 -1.64 -0.84
N ASN A 41 13.76 -1.22 -1.80
CA ASN A 41 15.12 -1.74 -1.94
C ASN A 41 15.97 -1.56 -0.66
N LYS A 42 15.80 -0.41 0.01
CA LYS A 42 16.52 -0.10 1.24
C LYS A 42 16.01 -0.88 2.46
N TRP A 43 14.72 -1.13 2.53
CA TRP A 43 14.06 -1.64 3.75
C TRP A 43 13.38 -3.00 3.58
N GLN A 44 13.55 -3.69 2.46
CA GLN A 44 12.92 -5.00 2.19
C GLN A 44 13.18 -6.07 3.25
N HIS A 45 14.26 -5.95 4.03
CA HIS A 45 14.58 -6.86 5.12
C HIS A 45 13.90 -6.50 6.45
N ASP A 46 13.34 -5.29 6.58
CA ASP A 46 12.55 -4.87 7.73
C ASP A 46 11.07 -5.09 7.44
N PHE A 47 10.53 -6.17 8.01
CA PHE A 47 9.15 -6.57 7.82
C PHE A 47 8.13 -5.49 8.21
N LEU A 48 8.39 -4.72 9.27
CA LEU A 48 7.46 -3.70 9.74
C LEU A 48 7.43 -2.49 8.78
N VAL A 49 8.59 -2.13 8.22
CA VAL A 49 8.67 -1.07 7.21
C VAL A 49 7.99 -1.50 5.92
N VAL A 50 8.18 -2.75 5.48
CA VAL A 50 7.51 -3.29 4.29
C VAL A 50 5.98 -3.32 4.46
N ASN A 51 5.49 -3.65 5.65
CA ASN A 51 4.05 -3.57 5.95
C ASN A 51 3.50 -2.14 5.83
N LYS A 52 4.22 -1.14 6.36
CA LYS A 52 3.85 0.27 6.20
C LYS A 52 3.90 0.72 4.73
N TRP A 53 4.85 0.20 3.95
CA TRP A 53 4.95 0.43 2.51
C TRP A 53 3.74 -0.14 1.74
N PHE A 54 3.28 -1.34 2.08
CA PHE A 54 2.02 -1.88 1.53
C PHE A 54 0.82 -1.03 1.93
N ALA A 55 0.68 -0.71 3.22
CA ALA A 55 -0.45 0.06 3.72
C ALA A 55 -0.55 1.44 3.07
N LEU A 56 0.56 2.16 2.94
CA LEU A 56 0.54 3.50 2.35
C LEU A 56 0.20 3.47 0.85
N GLN A 57 0.64 2.46 0.10
CA GLN A 57 0.21 2.29 -1.30
C GLN A 57 -1.28 1.94 -1.40
N ALA A 58 -1.78 1.11 -0.50
CA ALA A 58 -3.17 0.68 -0.50
C ALA A 58 -4.13 1.83 -0.15
N MET A 59 -3.72 2.72 0.76
CA MET A 59 -4.46 3.90 1.21
C MET A 59 -4.44 5.07 0.21
N SER A 60 -3.96 4.89 -1.01
CA SER A 60 -3.93 5.97 -2.01
C SER A 60 -5.34 6.49 -2.30
N ASP A 61 -5.48 7.81 -2.44
CA ASP A 61 -6.73 8.47 -2.86
C ASP A 61 -6.84 8.64 -4.39
N ILE A 62 -5.89 8.09 -5.14
CA ILE A 62 -5.94 8.10 -6.61
C ILE A 62 -7.05 7.12 -7.06
N PRO A 63 -8.07 7.56 -7.82
CA PRO A 63 -9.12 6.66 -8.29
C PRO A 63 -8.57 5.51 -9.15
N GLY A 64 -9.09 4.31 -8.94
CA GLY A 64 -8.66 3.10 -9.65
C GLY A 64 -7.48 2.37 -8.98
N ASN A 65 -7.08 2.76 -7.77
CA ASN A 65 -5.96 2.13 -7.04
C ASN A 65 -6.20 0.64 -6.71
N VAL A 66 -7.43 0.14 -6.85
CA VAL A 66 -7.73 -1.30 -6.73
C VAL A 66 -6.82 -2.15 -7.61
N GLU A 67 -6.46 -1.67 -8.81
CA GLU A 67 -5.56 -2.40 -9.71
C GLU A 67 -4.12 -2.45 -9.17
N ASN A 68 -3.65 -1.37 -8.55
CA ASN A 68 -2.35 -1.38 -7.87
C ASN A 68 -2.34 -2.34 -6.68
N VAL A 69 -3.42 -2.35 -5.86
CA VAL A 69 -3.55 -3.29 -4.75
C VAL A 69 -3.58 -4.74 -5.23
N ARG A 70 -4.25 -5.02 -6.35
CA ARG A 70 -4.21 -6.35 -6.99
C ARG A 70 -2.79 -6.74 -7.40
N ASN A 71 -2.01 -5.82 -7.97
CA ASN A 71 -0.61 -6.09 -8.31
C ASN A 71 0.22 -6.38 -7.06
N LEU A 72 0.00 -5.65 -5.97
CA LEU A 72 0.69 -5.86 -4.69
C LEU A 72 0.42 -7.23 -4.06
N LEU A 73 -0.71 -7.89 -4.37
CA LEU A 73 -0.96 -9.27 -3.94
C LEU A 73 0.03 -10.28 -4.54
N THR A 74 0.58 -9.97 -5.71
CA THR A 74 1.58 -10.82 -6.40
C THR A 74 3.02 -10.48 -6.01
N HIS A 75 3.20 -9.45 -5.19
CA HIS A 75 4.52 -9.00 -4.78
C HIS A 75 5.21 -10.08 -3.91
N PRO A 76 6.50 -10.39 -4.11
CA PRO A 76 7.19 -11.47 -3.36
C PRO A 76 7.23 -11.23 -1.84
N ALA A 77 7.15 -9.97 -1.41
CA ALA A 77 7.04 -9.62 0.00
C ALA A 77 5.61 -9.73 0.56
N PHE A 78 4.59 -10.03 -0.23
CA PHE A 78 3.23 -10.26 0.23
C PHE A 78 2.96 -11.75 0.45
N ASP A 79 2.19 -12.09 1.48
CA ASP A 79 1.72 -13.46 1.73
C ASP A 79 0.34 -13.39 2.38
N LEU A 80 -0.66 -13.92 1.68
CA LEU A 80 -2.05 -13.93 2.12
C LEU A 80 -2.27 -14.78 3.38
N ARG A 81 -1.34 -15.67 3.73
CA ARG A 81 -1.39 -16.48 4.96
C ARG A 81 -0.93 -15.71 6.19
N ASN A 82 -0.28 -14.56 6.02
CA ASN A 82 0.23 -13.75 7.11
C ASN A 82 -0.79 -12.64 7.47
N PRO A 83 -1.49 -12.71 8.61
CA PRO A 83 -2.54 -11.74 8.96
C PRO A 83 -2.04 -10.30 8.98
N THR A 84 -0.82 -10.06 9.46
CA THR A 84 -0.25 -8.70 9.52
C THR A 84 -0.09 -8.10 8.13
N LYS A 85 0.33 -8.91 7.14
CA LYS A 85 0.41 -8.44 5.74
C LYS A 85 -0.97 -8.19 5.16
N VAL A 86 -1.93 -9.08 5.43
CA VAL A 86 -3.34 -8.92 5.01
C VAL A 86 -3.92 -7.62 5.55
N TYR A 87 -3.81 -7.36 6.86
CA TYR A 87 -4.28 -6.11 7.46
C TYR A 87 -3.56 -4.89 6.89
N SER A 88 -2.26 -4.98 6.61
CA SER A 88 -1.51 -3.87 6.04
C SER A 88 -2.00 -3.53 4.63
N LEU A 89 -2.14 -4.51 3.73
CA LEU A 89 -2.53 -4.26 2.35
C LEU A 89 -4.06 -4.11 2.19
N ILE A 90 -4.83 -5.11 2.61
CA ILE A 90 -6.28 -5.14 2.42
C ILE A 90 -6.97 -4.16 3.36
N GLY A 91 -6.56 -4.14 4.64
CA GLY A 91 -7.08 -3.16 5.60
C GLY A 91 -6.75 -1.73 5.19
N GLY A 92 -5.53 -1.49 4.69
CA GLY A 92 -5.15 -0.20 4.10
C GLY A 92 -6.04 0.21 2.92
N PHE A 93 -6.36 -0.73 2.01
CA PHE A 93 -7.26 -0.46 0.88
C PHE A 93 -8.68 -0.09 1.35
N CYS A 94 -9.23 -0.82 2.31
CA CYS A 94 -10.53 -0.49 2.92
C CYS A 94 -10.52 0.89 3.60
N GLY A 95 -9.35 1.36 4.02
CA GLY A 95 -9.14 2.69 4.58
C GLY A 95 -9.12 3.83 3.55
N SER A 96 -9.09 3.56 2.24
CA SER A 96 -9.24 4.57 1.17
C SER A 96 -10.70 4.67 0.75
N PRO A 97 -11.46 5.71 1.18
CA PRO A 97 -12.88 5.81 0.85
C PRO A 97 -13.11 5.98 -0.66
N VAL A 98 -12.20 6.68 -1.35
CA VAL A 98 -12.29 6.93 -2.80
C VAL A 98 -12.28 5.64 -3.59
N ASN A 99 -11.47 4.67 -3.17
CA ASN A 99 -11.30 3.41 -3.89
C ASN A 99 -12.17 2.27 -3.35
N PHE A 100 -12.34 2.17 -2.03
CA PHE A 100 -13.18 1.14 -1.44
C PHE A 100 -14.66 1.35 -1.80
N HIS A 101 -15.12 2.60 -1.78
CA HIS A 101 -16.49 2.99 -2.14
C HIS A 101 -16.61 3.52 -3.57
N ALA A 102 -15.74 3.05 -4.48
CA ALA A 102 -15.83 3.41 -5.89
C ALA A 102 -17.24 3.10 -6.43
N LYS A 103 -17.80 4.03 -7.22
CA LYS A 103 -19.20 3.99 -7.68
C LYS A 103 -19.54 2.77 -8.54
N ASP A 104 -18.54 2.17 -9.17
CA ASP A 104 -18.67 0.96 -9.97
C ASP A 104 -18.72 -0.33 -9.13
N GLY A 105 -18.57 -0.22 -7.80
CA GLY A 105 -18.55 -1.34 -6.87
C GLY A 105 -17.26 -2.16 -6.89
N SER A 106 -16.23 -1.71 -7.61
CA SER A 106 -14.96 -2.45 -7.77
C SER A 106 -14.26 -2.74 -6.45
N GLY A 107 -14.32 -1.84 -5.47
CA GLY A 107 -13.74 -2.03 -4.14
C GLY A 107 -14.42 -3.15 -3.34
N TYR A 108 -15.75 -3.21 -3.35
CA TYR A 108 -16.50 -4.32 -2.73
C TYR A 108 -16.31 -5.63 -3.49
N LYS A 109 -16.33 -5.55 -4.83
CA LYS A 109 -15.74 -6.50 -5.80
C LYS A 109 -14.55 -7.24 -5.21
N PHE A 110 -13.48 -6.47 -5.11
CA PHE A 110 -12.17 -6.91 -4.67
C PHE A 110 -12.20 -7.50 -3.27
N LEU A 111 -12.83 -6.83 -2.29
CA LEU A 111 -12.87 -7.34 -0.93
C LEU A 111 -13.57 -8.71 -0.85
N GLY A 112 -14.68 -8.90 -1.57
CA GLY A 112 -15.38 -10.19 -1.61
C GLY A 112 -14.51 -11.32 -2.16
N GLU A 113 -13.73 -11.07 -3.22
CA GLU A 113 -12.79 -12.04 -3.77
C GLU A 113 -11.68 -12.42 -2.78
N ILE A 114 -11.23 -11.48 -1.95
CA ILE A 114 -10.21 -11.72 -0.92
C ILE A 114 -10.80 -12.49 0.26
N VAL A 115 -11.99 -12.13 0.73
CA VAL A 115 -12.69 -12.85 1.82
C VAL A 115 -12.92 -14.31 1.43
N LEU A 116 -13.33 -14.60 0.20
CA LEU A 116 -13.50 -15.98 -0.28
C LEU A 116 -12.19 -16.79 -0.30
N GLN A 117 -11.04 -16.13 -0.46
CA GLN A 117 -9.73 -16.78 -0.37
C GLN A 117 -9.31 -16.98 1.08
N LEU A 118 -9.50 -15.96 1.92
CA LEU A 118 -9.16 -16.00 3.35
C LEU A 118 -10.01 -17.01 4.12
N ASP A 119 -11.29 -17.14 3.80
CA ASP A 119 -12.17 -18.15 4.43
C ASP A 119 -11.61 -19.57 4.30
N LYS A 120 -10.92 -19.87 3.19
CA LYS A 120 -10.28 -21.19 2.99
C LYS A 120 -8.95 -21.35 3.72
N LEU A 121 -8.26 -20.26 4.00
CA LEU A 121 -6.89 -20.26 4.54
C LEU A 121 -6.85 -19.99 6.04
N ASN A 122 -7.60 -18.99 6.49
CA ASN A 122 -7.68 -18.53 7.86
C ASN A 122 -9.00 -17.76 8.09
N PRO A 123 -10.10 -18.44 8.47
CA PRO A 123 -11.42 -17.81 8.68
C PRO A 123 -11.49 -16.75 9.78
N ARG A 124 -10.42 -16.57 10.58
CA ARG A 124 -10.37 -15.56 11.65
C ARG A 124 -9.92 -14.18 11.17
N VAL A 125 -9.33 -14.11 9.98
CA VAL A 125 -8.84 -12.89 9.34
C VAL A 125 -9.90 -12.39 8.38
#